data_AF-A0A2N0QJF4-F1
#
_entry.id   AF-A0A2N0QJF4-F1
#
_cell.length_a   1.000
_cell.length_b   1.000
_cell.length_c   1.000
_cell.angle_alpha   90.00
_cell.angle_beta   90.00
_cell.angle_gamma   90.00
#
_symmetry.space_group_name_H-M   'P 1'
#
loop_
_entity.id
_entity.type
_entity.pdbx_description
1 polymer ?
#
loop_
_entity_poly.entity_id
_entity_poly.type
_entity_poly.pdbx_seq_one_letter_code
_entity_poly.pdbx_strand_id
1 'polypeptide(L)'
;MSFMKGNRAMSNNIVLKLSAEDQNKVKSHYASNKVERKAPGVVFAAKLPDAAITVYSSGKVMFQGDGASREASRFGTVVDKSSTNQNGATSIKTKGDKLPDNFQQMSVIGSDETGTGDYFGPVTVAAVYVPKDKIDLINELGAKDSKMLTDAKMMEIAPDIMNSCIH
;
A
#
# COMPACT_ATOMS: atom_id res chain seq x y z
N MET A 1 22.52 -31.75 16.12
CA MET A 1 22.90 -30.35 16.38
C MET A 1 21.95 -29.47 15.57
N SER A 2 20.82 -29.08 16.17
CA SER A 2 19.75 -28.34 15.48
C SER A 2 19.99 -26.84 15.69
N PHE A 3 20.23 -26.10 14.60
CA PHE A 3 20.26 -24.65 14.62
C PHE A 3 18.82 -24.12 14.70
N MET A 4 18.41 -23.66 15.89
CA MET A 4 17.22 -22.84 16.07
C MET A 4 17.37 -21.55 15.26
N LYS A 5 16.64 -21.46 14.14
CA LYS A 5 16.36 -20.18 13.47
C LYS A 5 15.51 -19.34 14.44
N GLY A 6 16.11 -18.29 15.01
CA GLY A 6 15.38 -17.29 15.77
C GLY A 6 14.27 -16.68 14.93
N ASN A 7 13.04 -16.74 15.44
CA ASN A 7 11.89 -16.00 14.93
C ASN A 7 12.27 -14.52 14.85
N ARG A 8 12.48 -13.97 13.64
CA ARG A 8 12.46 -12.52 13.44
C ARG A 8 11.01 -12.08 13.65
N ALA A 9 10.73 -11.44 14.79
CA ALA A 9 9.49 -10.74 15.00
C ALA A 9 9.24 -9.81 13.81
N MET A 10 8.06 -9.93 13.20
CA MET A 10 7.55 -9.01 12.21
C MET A 10 7.52 -7.62 12.84
N SER A 11 8.50 -6.77 12.53
CA SER A 11 8.54 -5.40 13.06
C SER A 11 7.36 -4.63 12.47
N ASN A 12 6.31 -4.45 13.27
CA ASN A 12 5.11 -3.74 12.86
C ASN A 12 5.48 -2.28 12.54
N ASN A 13 5.09 -1.80 11.35
CA ASN A 13 5.41 -0.45 10.88
C ASN A 13 4.13 0.23 10.42
N ILE A 14 3.78 1.34 11.08
CA ILE A 14 2.59 2.12 10.79
C ILE A 14 3.00 3.53 10.41
N VAL A 15 2.41 4.02 9.34
CA VAL A 15 2.68 5.35 8.81
C VAL A 15 1.39 6.17 8.83
N LEU A 16 1.41 7.28 9.55
CA LEU A 16 0.35 8.28 9.53
C LEU A 16 0.79 9.51 8.74
N LYS A 17 -0.17 10.17 8.11
CA LYS A 17 0.02 11.51 7.54
C LYS A 17 -0.74 12.49 8.43
N LEU A 18 0.00 13.32 9.14
CA LEU A 18 -0.54 14.24 10.13
C LEU A 18 -0.42 15.69 9.67
N SER A 19 -1.35 16.53 10.12
CA SER A 19 -1.27 17.98 9.95
C SER A 19 -0.05 18.55 10.71
N ALA A 20 0.38 19.77 10.37
CA ALA A 20 1.50 20.40 11.09
C ALA A 20 1.21 20.57 12.60
N GLU A 21 -0.05 20.84 12.96
CA GLU A 21 -0.50 20.93 14.35
C GLU A 21 -0.38 19.59 15.08
N ASP A 22 -0.83 18.51 14.45
CA ASP A 22 -0.76 17.17 15.05
C ASP A 22 0.68 16.64 15.10
N GLN A 23 1.52 16.99 14.13
CA GLN A 23 2.96 16.71 14.21
C GLN A 23 3.60 17.42 15.41
N ASN A 24 3.18 18.64 15.73
CA ASN A 24 3.69 19.34 16.91
C ASN A 24 3.22 18.66 18.21
N LYS A 25 1.98 18.14 18.26
CA LYS A 25 1.52 17.30 19.39
C LYS A 25 2.39 16.06 19.59
N VAL A 26 2.75 15.37 18.50
CA VAL A 26 3.67 14.21 18.54
C VAL A 26 5.04 14.62 19.07
N LYS A 27 5.63 15.70 18.55
CA LYS A 27 6.94 16.21 19.00
C LYS A 27 6.94 16.57 20.49
N SER A 28 5.89 17.24 20.95
CA SER A 28 5.73 17.63 22.35
C SER A 28 5.53 16.42 23.25
N HIS A 29 4.73 15.44 22.83
CA HIS A 29 4.45 14.25 23.63
C HIS A 29 5.71 13.39 23.86
N TYR A 30 6.55 13.25 22.83
CA TYR A 30 7.78 12.44 22.92
C TYR A 30 9.05 13.27 23.15
N ALA A 31 8.93 14.52 23.58
CA ALA A 31 10.07 15.42 23.76
C ALA A 31 11.14 14.84 24.70
N SER A 32 10.72 14.13 25.76
CA SER A 32 11.60 13.47 26.73
C SER A 32 12.33 12.24 26.18
N ASN A 33 11.84 11.65 25.09
CA ASN A 33 12.40 10.43 24.47
C ASN A 33 13.10 10.74 23.14
N LYS A 34 13.44 12.00 22.89
CA LYS A 34 14.07 12.47 21.66
C LYS A 34 15.41 11.77 21.43
N VAL A 35 15.65 11.36 20.19
CA VAL A 35 16.93 10.83 19.72
C VAL A 35 17.40 11.58 18.49
N GLU A 36 18.71 11.68 18.31
CA GLU A 36 19.26 12.23 17.07
C GLU A 36 19.20 11.18 15.96
N ARG A 37 18.57 11.54 14.85
CA ARG A 37 18.51 10.71 13.64
C ARG A 37 18.80 11.58 12.43
N LYS A 38 19.98 11.40 11.84
CA LYS A 38 20.38 12.08 10.59
C LYS A 38 19.94 11.25 9.40
N ALA A 39 18.75 11.54 8.89
CA ALA A 39 18.25 10.98 7.63
C ALA A 39 17.53 12.09 6.83
N PRO A 40 17.55 12.02 5.48
CA PRO A 40 16.94 13.06 4.66
C PRO A 40 15.47 13.30 5.01
N GLY A 41 15.12 14.56 5.27
CA GLY A 41 13.74 14.98 5.56
C GLY A 41 13.22 14.60 6.96
N VAL A 42 14.01 13.99 7.84
CA VAL A 42 13.61 13.76 9.24
C VAL A 42 13.70 15.05 10.04
N VAL A 43 12.59 15.45 10.67
CA VAL A 43 12.52 16.66 11.51
C VAL A 43 12.50 16.34 12.99
N PHE A 44 12.12 15.13 13.36
CA PHE A 44 12.11 14.67 14.75
C PHE A 44 12.15 13.14 14.81
N ALA A 45 12.84 12.59 15.80
CA ALA A 45 12.82 11.18 16.09
C ALA A 45 12.80 10.96 17.61
N ALA A 46 12.09 9.92 18.04
CA ALA A 46 12.03 9.50 19.43
C ALA A 46 12.11 7.98 19.54
N LYS A 47 12.63 7.48 20.66
CA LYS A 47 12.78 6.05 20.92
C LYS A 47 12.21 5.68 22.29
N LEU A 48 11.27 4.74 22.28
CA LEU A 48 10.70 4.07 23.44
C LEU A 48 11.29 2.65 23.55
N PRO A 49 11.07 1.95 24.69
CA PRO A 49 11.52 0.57 24.84
C PRO A 49 10.98 -0.39 23.78
N ASP A 50 9.74 -0.16 23.32
CA ASP A 50 9.01 -1.06 22.41
C ASP A 50 8.60 -0.40 21.08
N ALA A 51 8.95 0.88 20.87
CA ALA A 51 8.61 1.61 19.64
C ALA A 51 9.63 2.70 19.27
N ALA A 52 9.77 2.96 17.97
CA ALA A 52 10.51 4.09 17.42
C ALA A 52 9.58 4.98 16.60
N ILE A 53 9.64 6.29 16.84
CA ILE A 53 8.82 7.29 16.15
C ILE A 53 9.73 8.17 15.31
N THR A 54 9.36 8.43 14.06
CA THR A 54 10.09 9.32 13.15
C THR A 54 9.13 10.22 12.41
N VAL A 55 9.31 11.53 12.56
CA VAL A 55 8.52 12.57 11.92
C VAL A 55 9.33 13.15 10.76
N TYR A 56 8.71 13.25 9.60
CA TYR A 56 9.29 13.81 8.38
C TYR A 56 8.69 15.19 8.09
N SER A 57 9.46 16.04 7.40
CA SER A 57 9.03 17.37 6.93
C SER A 57 7.83 17.33 5.98
N SER A 58 7.57 16.17 5.36
CA SER A 58 6.47 15.95 4.41
C SER A 58 5.09 15.72 5.03
N GLY A 59 4.96 15.80 6.36
CA GLY A 59 3.73 15.44 7.09
C GLY A 59 3.67 13.97 7.53
N LYS A 60 4.60 13.13 7.06
CA LYS A 60 4.65 11.70 7.38
C LYS A 60 5.19 11.47 8.80
N VAL A 61 4.53 10.61 9.58
CA VAL A 61 4.99 10.12 10.88
C VAL A 61 4.99 8.60 10.84
N MET A 62 6.12 8.00 11.17
CA MET A 62 6.34 6.56 11.13
C MET A 62 6.53 6.02 12.55
N PHE A 63 5.81 4.97 12.88
CA PHE A 63 5.85 4.24 14.14
C PHE A 63 6.32 2.81 13.85
N GLN A 64 7.40 2.37 14.50
CA GLN A 64 8.03 1.07 14.22
C GLN A 64 8.28 0.30 15.52
N GLY A 65 8.01 -1.00 15.53
CA GLY A 65 8.23 -1.88 16.69
C GLY A 65 6.93 -2.47 17.24
N ASP A 66 7.05 -3.24 18.30
CA ASP A 66 5.91 -3.97 18.90
C ASP A 66 4.82 -3.01 19.43
N GLY A 67 5.23 -1.84 19.92
CA GLY A 67 4.33 -0.77 20.37
C GLY A 67 3.77 0.12 19.25
N ALA A 68 4.10 -0.12 17.97
CA ALA A 68 3.76 0.80 16.87
C ALA A 68 2.25 1.06 16.72
N SER A 69 1.41 0.04 16.85
CA SER A 69 -0.05 0.17 16.74
C SER A 69 -0.65 1.00 17.88
N ARG A 70 -0.20 0.76 19.11
CA ARG A 70 -0.63 1.50 20.29
C ARG A 70 -0.28 2.98 20.17
N GLU A 71 0.94 3.29 19.77
CA GLU A 71 1.41 4.67 19.65
C GLU A 71 0.77 5.39 18.46
N ALA A 72 0.59 4.72 17.32
CA ALA A 72 -0.09 5.30 16.15
C ALA A 72 -1.55 5.67 16.48
N SER A 73 -2.27 4.78 17.18
CA SER A 73 -3.67 4.99 17.57
C SER A 73 -3.91 6.24 18.44
N ARG A 74 -2.88 6.75 19.12
CA ARG A 74 -2.96 7.97 19.95
C ARG A 74 -3.04 9.26 19.14
N PHE A 75 -2.46 9.26 17.94
CA PHE A 75 -2.29 10.47 17.12
C PHE A 75 -3.07 10.42 15.81
N GLY A 76 -3.70 9.30 15.50
CA GLY A 76 -4.68 9.17 14.45
C GLY A 76 -5.45 7.87 14.60
N THR A 77 -6.65 7.81 14.04
CA THR A 77 -7.34 6.53 13.86
C THR A 77 -6.49 5.67 12.93
N VAL A 78 -5.97 4.56 13.47
CA VAL A 78 -5.47 3.46 12.66
C VAL A 78 -6.64 3.02 11.79
N VAL A 79 -6.57 3.29 10.50
CA VAL A 79 -7.50 2.69 9.54
C VAL A 79 -7.02 1.26 9.40
N ASP A 80 -7.41 0.40 10.35
CA ASP A 80 -7.34 -1.03 10.17
C ASP A 80 -8.20 -1.34 8.94
N LYS A 81 -7.56 -1.66 7.81
CA LYS A 81 -8.21 -2.32 6.68
C LYS A 81 -8.50 -3.79 7.04
N SER A 82 -9.09 -4.00 8.20
CA SER A 82 -9.51 -5.30 8.71
C SER A 82 -10.84 -5.05 9.42
N SER A 83 -11.92 -5.52 8.80
CA SER A 83 -13.33 -5.47 9.23
C SER A 83 -14.08 -4.13 9.13
N THR A 84 -14.66 -3.87 7.96
CA THR A 84 -16.10 -3.55 7.89
C THR A 84 -16.66 -3.86 6.50
N ASN A 85 -17.43 -4.94 6.42
CA ASN A 85 -18.54 -5.03 5.46
C ASN A 85 -19.49 -3.87 5.77
N GLN A 86 -19.55 -2.85 4.93
CA GLN A 86 -20.79 -2.13 4.62
C GLN A 86 -20.60 -1.29 3.35
N ASN A 87 -21.61 -1.40 2.50
CA ASN A 87 -21.83 -0.63 1.29
C ASN A 87 -21.67 0.88 1.54
N GLY A 88 -20.75 1.52 0.83
CA GLY A 88 -20.54 2.96 0.91
C GLY A 88 -19.40 3.38 0.00
N ALA A 89 -19.73 3.81 -1.21
CA ALA A 89 -18.80 4.37 -2.18
C ALA A 89 -17.98 5.50 -1.53
N THR A 90 -16.78 5.17 -1.07
CA THR A 90 -15.85 6.13 -0.49
C THR A 90 -14.82 6.45 -1.56
N SER A 91 -15.02 7.60 -2.21
CA SER A 91 -14.12 8.13 -3.24
C SER A 91 -12.71 8.28 -2.67
N ILE A 92 -11.78 7.43 -3.11
CA ILE A 92 -10.36 7.61 -2.87
C ILE A 92 -9.94 8.90 -3.58
N LYS A 93 -9.57 9.94 -2.82
CA LYS A 93 -8.89 11.12 -3.38
C LYS A 93 -7.45 10.73 -3.76
N THR A 94 -7.30 10.13 -4.93
CA THR A 94 -6.01 9.98 -5.59
C THR A 94 -5.52 11.36 -6.06
N LYS A 95 -4.22 11.63 -5.92
CA LYS A 95 -3.57 12.75 -6.62
C LYS A 95 -3.45 12.34 -8.09
N GLY A 96 -4.45 12.68 -8.88
CA GLY A 96 -4.52 12.41 -10.31
C GLY A 96 -5.75 13.11 -10.88
N ASP A 97 -5.83 13.19 -12.20
CA ASP A 97 -7.03 13.69 -12.87
C ASP A 97 -8.25 12.91 -12.39
N LYS A 98 -9.33 13.64 -12.10
CA LYS A 98 -10.59 13.02 -11.67
C LYS A 98 -11.08 12.18 -12.85
N LEU A 99 -11.01 10.86 -12.71
CA LEU A 99 -11.61 9.96 -13.69
C LEU A 99 -13.12 10.26 -13.82
N PRO A 100 -13.72 10.05 -15.00
CA PRO A 100 -15.15 10.21 -15.19
C PRO A 100 -15.94 9.46 -14.13
N ASP A 101 -17.08 10.02 -13.73
CA ASP A 101 -17.99 9.32 -12.83
C ASP A 101 -18.40 7.98 -13.49
N ASN A 102 -18.48 6.91 -12.70
CA ASN A 102 -18.73 5.54 -13.17
C ASN A 102 -17.67 4.93 -14.11
N PHE A 103 -16.43 5.43 -14.10
CA PHE A 103 -15.33 4.84 -14.90
C PHE A 103 -15.19 3.31 -14.77
N GLN A 104 -15.40 2.78 -13.55
CA GLN A 104 -15.36 1.33 -13.27
C GLN A 104 -16.42 0.51 -14.02
N GLN A 105 -17.40 1.15 -14.65
CA GLN A 105 -18.48 0.52 -15.42
C GLN A 105 -18.39 0.83 -16.91
N MET A 106 -17.33 1.52 -17.35
CA MET A 106 -17.12 1.87 -18.75
C MET A 106 -16.33 0.77 -19.45
N SER A 107 -16.60 0.61 -20.75
CA SER A 107 -15.69 -0.16 -21.60
C SER A 107 -14.38 0.62 -21.76
N VAL A 108 -13.25 0.02 -21.40
CA VAL A 108 -11.96 0.70 -21.35
C VAL A 108 -10.84 -0.18 -21.90
N ILE A 109 -9.80 0.46 -22.42
CA ILE A 109 -8.52 -0.18 -22.71
C ILE A 109 -7.56 0.18 -21.57
N GLY A 110 -6.93 -0.82 -20.98
CA GLY A 110 -5.80 -0.63 -20.06
C GLY A 110 -4.53 -1.22 -20.68
N SER A 111 -3.37 -0.60 -20.42
CA SER A 111 -2.06 -1.12 -20.82
C SER A 111 -1.08 -1.10 -19.66
N ASP A 112 -0.17 -2.07 -19.63
CA ASP A 112 0.88 -2.17 -18.61
C ASP A 112 2.13 -2.84 -19.18
N GLU A 113 3.26 -2.68 -18.49
CA GLU A 113 4.55 -3.25 -18.85
C GLU A 113 5.15 -4.18 -17.80
N THR A 114 5.95 -5.15 -18.25
CA THR A 114 6.79 -6.00 -17.40
C THR A 114 8.17 -6.17 -18.02
N GLY A 115 9.16 -6.56 -17.21
CA GLY A 115 10.53 -6.79 -17.68
C GLY A 115 11.46 -5.58 -17.69
N THR A 116 11.01 -4.39 -17.27
CA THR A 116 11.85 -3.16 -17.25
C THR A 116 13.01 -3.23 -16.23
N GLY A 117 12.87 -4.06 -15.19
CA GLY A 117 13.88 -4.29 -14.16
C GLY A 117 14.65 -5.61 -14.29
N ASP A 118 14.30 -6.44 -15.26
CA ASP A 118 14.91 -7.75 -15.43
C ASP A 118 16.23 -7.64 -16.19
N TYR A 119 17.27 -8.33 -15.72
CA TYR A 119 18.57 -8.37 -16.40
C TYR A 119 18.53 -9.23 -17.67
N PHE A 120 17.71 -10.27 -17.67
CA PHE A 120 17.49 -11.17 -18.80
C PHE A 120 16.03 -11.14 -19.21
N GLY A 121 15.78 -11.23 -20.51
CA GLY A 121 14.43 -11.25 -21.08
C GLY A 121 14.03 -9.92 -21.72
N PRO A 122 12.95 -9.92 -22.51
CA PRO A 122 12.44 -8.72 -23.14
C PRO A 122 11.62 -7.88 -22.15
N VAL A 123 11.51 -6.57 -22.44
CA VAL A 123 10.42 -5.76 -21.91
C VAL A 123 9.16 -6.08 -22.71
N THR A 124 8.09 -6.45 -22.03
CA THR A 124 6.81 -6.81 -22.64
C THR A 124 5.75 -5.80 -22.23
N VAL A 125 5.05 -5.24 -23.22
CA VAL A 125 3.89 -4.35 -23.01
C VAL A 125 2.66 -5.07 -23.54
N ALA A 126 1.58 -5.04 -22.76
CA ALA A 126 0.28 -5.57 -23.18
C ALA A 126 -0.79 -4.50 -23.01
N ALA A 127 -1.82 -4.54 -23.86
CA ALA A 127 -3.03 -3.76 -23.70
C ALA A 127 -4.22 -4.72 -23.76
N VAL A 128 -5.29 -4.42 -23.01
CA VAL A 128 -6.51 -5.23 -23.04
C VAL A 128 -7.70 -4.29 -23.07
N TYR A 129 -8.58 -4.49 -24.04
CA TYR A 129 -9.91 -3.89 -24.07
C TYR A 129 -10.90 -4.75 -23.29
N VAL A 130 -11.43 -4.18 -22.21
CA VAL A 130 -12.47 -4.81 -21.40
C VAL A 130 -13.80 -4.12 -21.71
N PRO A 131 -14.72 -4.79 -22.44
CA PRO A 131 -16.06 -4.24 -22.65
C PRO A 131 -16.87 -4.32 -21.35
N LYS A 132 -17.84 -3.41 -21.19
CA LYS A 132 -18.66 -3.27 -19.98
C LYS A 132 -19.29 -4.59 -19.49
N ASP A 133 -19.73 -5.44 -20.41
CA ASP A 133 -20.37 -6.73 -20.13
C ASP A 133 -19.39 -7.82 -19.63
N LYS A 134 -18.08 -7.58 -19.71
CA LYS A 134 -17.04 -8.50 -19.23
C LYS A 134 -16.36 -8.05 -17.95
N ILE A 135 -16.72 -6.89 -17.41
CA ILE A 135 -16.12 -6.34 -16.18
C ILE A 135 -16.29 -7.32 -15.01
N ASP A 136 -17.50 -7.86 -14.83
CA ASP A 136 -17.78 -8.81 -13.74
C ASP A 136 -16.97 -10.10 -13.89
N LEU A 137 -16.87 -10.64 -15.11
CA LEU A 137 -16.02 -11.80 -15.40
C LEU A 137 -14.55 -11.55 -15.05
N ILE A 138 -14.00 -10.40 -15.43
CA ILE A 138 -12.60 -10.05 -15.12
C ILE A 138 -12.37 -9.94 -13.60
N ASN A 139 -13.35 -9.40 -12.87
CA ASN A 139 -13.32 -9.35 -11.41
C ASN A 139 -13.38 -10.76 -10.78
N GLU A 140 -14.23 -11.64 -11.31
CA GLU A 140 -14.39 -13.03 -10.85
C GLU A 140 -13.13 -13.87 -11.09
N LEU A 141 -12.46 -13.68 -12.22
CA LEU A 141 -11.15 -14.30 -12.51
C LEU A 141 -10.08 -13.86 -11.50
N GLY A 142 -10.34 -12.77 -10.76
CA GLY A 142 -9.44 -12.27 -9.73
C GLY A 142 -8.28 -11.48 -10.31
N ALA A 143 -8.46 -10.84 -11.48
CA ALA A 143 -7.50 -9.90 -12.03
C ALA A 143 -7.29 -8.75 -11.03
N LYS A 144 -6.12 -8.76 -10.38
CA LYS A 144 -5.69 -7.77 -9.38
C LYS A 144 -4.34 -7.21 -9.79
N ASP A 145 -3.80 -6.28 -9.00
CA ASP A 145 -2.40 -5.86 -9.11
C ASP A 145 -1.51 -7.10 -9.22
N SER A 146 -0.67 -7.15 -10.27
CA SER A 146 0.19 -8.30 -10.58
C SER A 146 1.10 -8.67 -9.40
N LYS A 147 1.42 -7.73 -8.51
CA LYS A 147 2.19 -7.96 -7.27
C LYS A 147 1.47 -8.80 -6.23
N MET A 148 0.15 -8.95 -6.37
CA MET A 148 -0.71 -9.74 -5.48
C MET A 148 -1.07 -11.10 -6.10
N LEU A 149 -0.58 -11.41 -7.30
CA LEU A 149 -0.80 -12.66 -8.01
C LEU A 149 0.47 -13.50 -7.99
N THR A 150 0.30 -14.82 -7.92
CA THR A 150 1.41 -15.78 -8.10
C THR A 150 1.51 -16.18 -9.57
N ASP A 151 2.69 -16.56 -10.04
CA ASP A 151 2.90 -17.04 -11.42
C ASP A 151 1.92 -18.16 -11.80
N ALA A 152 1.65 -19.08 -10.87
CA ALA A 152 0.67 -20.15 -11.06
C ALA A 152 -0.72 -19.59 -11.36
N LYS A 153 -1.16 -18.58 -10.61
CA LYS A 153 -2.46 -17.93 -10.84
C LYS A 153 -2.46 -17.12 -12.13
N MET A 154 -1.35 -16.47 -12.49
CA MET A 154 -1.22 -15.75 -13.76
C MET A 154 -1.36 -16.70 -14.96
N MET A 155 -0.68 -17.85 -14.93
CA MET A 155 -0.79 -18.87 -15.98
C MET A 155 -2.20 -19.48 -16.07
N GLU A 156 -2.93 -19.53 -14.96
CA GLU A 156 -4.32 -19.99 -14.92
C GLU A 156 -5.28 -18.99 -15.57
N ILE A 157 -5.19 -17.69 -15.21
CA ILE A 157 -6.18 -16.69 -15.64
C ILE A 157 -5.89 -16.05 -17.00
N ALA A 158 -4.63 -16.01 -17.44
CA ALA A 158 -4.25 -15.33 -18.67
C ALA A 158 -4.98 -15.89 -19.92
N PRO A 159 -5.08 -17.22 -20.13
CA PRO A 159 -5.85 -17.78 -21.24
C PRO A 159 -7.32 -17.36 -21.23
N ASP A 160 -7.95 -17.32 -20.05
CA ASP A 160 -9.35 -16.93 -19.91
C ASP A 160 -9.57 -15.46 -20.29
N ILE A 161 -8.64 -14.58 -19.90
CA ILE A 161 -8.66 -13.16 -20.30
C ILE A 161 -8.47 -13.04 -21.82
N MET A 162 -7.49 -13.74 -22.40
CA MET A 162 -7.21 -13.70 -23.83
C MET A 162 -8.38 -14.21 -24.68
N ASN A 163 -9.10 -15.22 -24.19
CA ASN A 163 -10.30 -15.75 -24.85
C ASN A 163 -11.53 -14.86 -24.69
N SER A 164 -11.58 -14.05 -23.62
CA SER A 164 -12.75 -13.25 -23.26
C SER A 164 -12.66 -11.79 -23.70
N CYS A 165 -11.45 -11.29 -23.98
CA CYS A 165 -11.17 -9.88 -24.25
C CYS A 165 -10.22 -9.69 -25.44
N ILE A 166 -10.36 -8.54 -26.12
CA ILE A 166 -9.44 -8.12 -27.17
C ILE A 166 -8.16 -7.61 -26.49
N HIS A 167 -6.99 -8.01 -27.00
CA HIS A 167 -5.68 -7.69 -26.43
C HIS A 167 -4.64 -7.46 -27.53
#